data_AF-A0A1C5KH95-F1
#
_entry.id   AF-A0A1C5KH95-F1
#
_cell.length_a   1.000
_cell.length_b   1.000
_cell.length_c   1.000
_cell.angle_alpha   90.00
_cell.angle_beta   90.00
_cell.angle_gamma   90.00
#
_symmetry.space_group_name_H-M   'P 1'
#
loop_
_entity.id
_entity.type
_entity.pdbx_description
1 polymer ?
#
loop_
_entity_poly.entity_id
_entity_poly.type
_entity_poly.pdbx_seq_one_letter_code
_entity_poly.pdbx_strand_id
1 'polypeptide(L)'
;MAEETHTRRNFLRRDRENRCFMTFPNTTEAIKMEACCHAAGLPGRLVPVPGEITAGCGLAWMAERSWRKEMEELAENSRVIYEAVYEN
;
A
#
# COMPACT_ATOMS: atom_id res chain seq x y z
N MET A 1 15.16 -18.18 -14.64
CA MET A 1 13.87 -17.79 -14.04
C MET A 1 14.08 -17.53 -12.56
N ALA A 2 14.02 -16.25 -12.18
CA ALA A 2 13.76 -15.67 -10.86
C ALA A 2 14.41 -14.28 -10.94
N GLU A 3 13.74 -13.35 -11.63
CA GLU A 3 14.16 -11.96 -11.62
C GLU A 3 13.92 -11.45 -10.20
N GLU A 4 14.99 -11.51 -9.40
CA GLU A 4 15.08 -10.92 -8.08
C GLU A 4 14.94 -9.40 -8.25
N THR A 5 13.72 -8.89 -8.11
CA THR A 5 13.40 -7.46 -8.13
C THR A 5 13.99 -6.80 -6.88
N HIS A 6 15.30 -6.57 -6.94
CA HIS A 6 16.07 -5.83 -5.97
C HIS A 6 15.75 -4.33 -6.09
N THR A 7 14.55 -3.90 -5.67
CA THR A 7 14.23 -2.47 -5.54
C THR A 7 14.81 -1.93 -4.21
N ARG A 8 16.14 -1.97 -4.07
CA ARG A 8 16.85 -1.05 -3.18
C ARG A 8 17.07 0.26 -3.94
N ARG A 9 16.22 1.27 -3.70
CA ARG A 9 16.59 2.71 -3.74
C ARG A 9 15.38 3.59 -3.39
N ASN A 10 15.26 3.93 -2.12
CA ASN A 10 15.08 5.29 -1.61
C ASN A 10 14.31 6.33 -2.47
N PHE A 11 13.13 6.02 -3.01
CA PHE A 11 12.30 7.00 -3.73
C PHE A 11 11.63 8.05 -2.83
N LEU A 12 11.76 7.96 -1.51
CA LEU A 12 11.19 8.90 -0.54
C LEU A 12 11.98 10.22 -0.40
N ARG A 13 12.62 10.70 -1.46
CA ARG A 13 13.25 12.03 -1.49
C ARG A 13 12.79 12.82 -2.73
N ARG A 14 11.62 13.46 -2.62
CA ARG A 14 11.50 14.92 -2.86
C ARG A 14 10.17 15.58 -2.49
N ASP A 15 9.17 14.85 -2.03
CA ASP A 15 7.99 15.49 -1.44
C ASP A 15 7.43 14.62 -0.31
N ARG A 16 7.49 15.10 0.94
CA ARG A 16 7.01 14.35 2.11
C ARG A 16 5.49 14.40 2.24
N GLU A 17 4.81 15.21 1.43
CA GLU A 17 3.40 15.60 1.53
C GLU A 17 2.54 15.00 0.40
N ASN A 18 2.99 13.91 -0.21
CA ASN A 18 2.23 13.21 -1.25
C ASN A 18 2.22 11.70 -1.01
N ARG A 19 1.96 11.30 0.24
CA ARG A 19 1.88 9.87 0.59
C ARG A 19 0.46 9.49 0.91
N CYS A 20 0.08 8.29 0.47
CA CYS A 20 -1.17 7.67 0.81
C CYS A 20 -0.92 6.40 1.63
N PHE A 21 -1.81 6.17 2.60
CA PHE A 21 -1.85 5.04 3.49
C PHE A 21 -3.22 4.40 3.37
N MET A 22 -3.30 3.22 2.79
CA MET A 22 -4.55 2.45 2.72
C MET A 22 -4.62 1.48 3.89
N THR A 23 -5.64 1.62 4.74
CA THR A 23 -5.87 0.74 5.89
C THR A 23 -6.75 -0.43 5.52
N PHE A 24 -6.55 -1.54 6.22
CA PHE A 24 -7.33 -2.77 6.01
C PHE A 24 -8.01 -3.23 7.29
N PRO A 25 -9.25 -3.75 7.18
CA PRO A 25 -9.95 -4.30 8.34
C PRO A 25 -9.32 -5.62 8.81
N ASN A 26 -8.65 -6.37 7.93
CA ASN A 26 -8.12 -7.71 8.20
C ASN A 26 -6.69 -7.90 7.66
N THR A 27 -5.92 -8.77 8.31
CA THR A 27 -4.55 -9.12 7.89
C THR A 27 -4.53 -9.78 6.52
N THR A 28 -5.55 -10.59 6.22
CA THR A 28 -5.69 -11.27 4.92
C THR A 28 -5.76 -10.29 3.76
N GLU A 29 -6.53 -9.21 3.90
CA GLU A 29 -6.69 -8.17 2.87
C GLU A 29 -5.39 -7.39 2.70
N ALA A 30 -4.74 -7.04 3.81
CA ALA A 30 -3.44 -6.39 3.80
C ALA A 30 -2.37 -7.21 3.04
N ILE A 31 -2.27 -8.50 3.33
CA ILE A 31 -1.33 -9.42 2.66
C ILE A 31 -1.71 -9.61 1.19
N LYS A 32 -3.00 -9.73 0.89
CA LYS A 32 -3.49 -9.88 -0.48
C LYS A 32 -3.18 -8.63 -1.32
N MET A 33 -3.40 -7.45 -0.76
CA MET A 33 -3.00 -6.19 -1.40
C MET A 33 -1.50 -6.15 -1.64
N GLU A 34 -0.69 -6.50 -0.65
CA GLU A 34 0.77 -6.55 -0.79
C GLU A 34 1.19 -7.44 -1.96
N ALA A 35 0.64 -8.66 -2.04
CA ALA A 35 0.95 -9.59 -3.12
C ALA A 35 0.56 -9.02 -4.49
N CYS A 36 -0.60 -8.38 -4.60
CA CYS A 36 -1.05 -7.76 -5.85
C CYS A 36 -0.20 -6.54 -6.22
N CYS A 37 0.13 -5.67 -5.27
CA CYS A 37 0.98 -4.52 -5.51
C CYS A 37 2.39 -4.96 -5.93
N HIS A 38 2.92 -5.99 -5.28
CA HIS A 38 4.22 -6.56 -5.62
C HIS A 38 4.20 -7.18 -7.03
N ALA A 39 3.13 -7.89 -7.40
CA ALA A 39 2.94 -8.44 -8.73
C ALA A 39 2.78 -7.36 -9.82
N ALA A 40 2.12 -6.25 -9.49
CA ALA A 40 1.97 -5.09 -10.36
C ALA A 40 3.22 -4.19 -10.42
N GLY A 41 4.23 -4.45 -9.56
CA GLY A 41 5.41 -3.60 -9.44
C GLY A 41 5.12 -2.22 -8.86
N LEU A 42 4.01 -2.07 -8.11
CA LEU A 42 3.62 -0.81 -7.49
C LEU A 42 4.60 -0.45 -6.37
N PRO A 43 5.18 0.76 -6.41
CA PRO A 43 6.09 1.21 -5.37
C PRO A 43 5.29 1.49 -4.10
N GLY A 44 5.54 0.67 -3.08
CA GLY A 44 4.90 0.80 -1.78
C GLY A 44 5.40 -0.28 -0.83
N ARG A 45 4.92 -0.21 0.41
CA ARG A 45 5.23 -1.22 1.43
C ARG A 45 4.11 -1.31 2.45
N LEU A 46 3.84 -2.52 2.91
CA LEU A 46 3.04 -2.77 4.09
C LEU A 46 3.77 -2.30 5.35
N VAL A 47 3.17 -1.35 6.05
CA VAL A 47 3.66 -0.79 7.31
C VAL A 47 2.60 -0.97 8.40
N PRO A 48 3.00 -1.12 9.67
CA PRO A 48 2.04 -1.02 10.77
C PRO A 48 1.42 0.37 10.78
N VAL A 49 0.11 0.45 11.06
CA VAL A 49 -0.55 1.75 11.14
C VAL A 49 0.08 2.60 12.25
N PRO A 50 0.33 3.90 12.00
CA PRO A 50 0.69 4.81 13.08
C PRO A 50 -0.49 4.85 14.06
N GLY A 51 -0.21 4.91 15.37
CA GLY A 51 -1.23 4.85 16.43
C GLY A 51 -2.27 5.99 16.43
N GLU A 52 -2.14 6.95 15.52
CA GLU A 52 -3.13 7.98 15.23
C GLU A 52 -4.25 7.51 14.29
N ILE A 53 -4.02 6.41 13.56
CA ILE A 53 -4.97 5.82 12.60
C ILE A 53 -5.56 4.53 13.18
N THR A 54 -6.87 4.50 13.38
CA THR A 54 -7.60 3.29 13.77
C THR A 54 -7.84 2.44 12.52
N ALA A 55 -7.08 1.35 12.38
CA ALA A 55 -7.34 0.32 11.37
C ALA A 55 -7.70 -0.99 12.08
N GLY A 56 -8.72 -1.70 11.57
CA GLY A 56 -9.18 -2.96 12.19
C GLY A 56 -8.06 -3.99 12.44
N CYS A 57 -7.07 -4.08 11.54
CA CYS A 57 -5.96 -5.02 11.64
C CYS A 57 -4.64 -4.41 12.19
N GLY A 58 -4.52 -3.08 12.23
CA GLY A 58 -3.26 -2.43 12.55
C GLY A 58 -2.20 -2.45 11.42
N LEU A 59 -2.58 -2.79 10.19
CA LEU A 59 -1.71 -2.77 9.00
C LEU A 59 -2.24 -1.78 7.96
N ALA A 60 -1.32 -1.08 7.29
CA ALA A 60 -1.61 -0.21 6.17
C ALA A 60 -0.59 -0.36 5.03
N TRP A 61 -1.04 -0.13 3.81
CA TRP A 61 -0.18 -0.03 2.64
C TRP A 61 0.21 1.41 2.40
N MET A 62 1.51 1.70 2.46
CA MET A 62 2.07 3.03 2.19
C MET A 62 2.55 3.10 0.75
N ALA A 63 2.06 4.09 0.01
CA ALA A 63 2.46 4.44 -1.35
C ALA A 63 2.42 5.96 -1.55
N GLU A 64 2.72 6.44 -2.75
CA GLU A 64 2.53 7.85 -3.15
C GLU A 64 1.09 8.10 -3.61
N ARG A 65 0.66 9.35 -3.47
CA ARG A 65 -0.66 9.83 -3.91
C ARG A 65 -0.93 9.61 -5.39
N SER A 66 0.10 9.68 -6.23
CA SER A 66 0.00 9.40 -7.66
C SER A 66 -0.49 7.96 -7.95
N TRP A 67 -0.19 7.01 -7.06
CA TRP A 67 -0.61 5.61 -7.17
C TRP A 67 -1.92 5.30 -6.45
N ARG A 68 -2.59 6.29 -5.84
CA ARG A 68 -3.93 6.12 -5.25
C ARG A 68 -4.87 5.43 -6.23
N LYS A 69 -4.94 5.96 -7.45
CA LYS A 69 -5.85 5.44 -8.48
C LYS A 69 -5.52 4.01 -8.87
N GLU A 70 -4.23 3.73 -9.10
CA GLU A 70 -3.75 2.38 -9.38
C GLU A 70 -4.05 1.41 -8.23
N MET A 71 -3.93 1.85 -6.98
CA MET A 71 -4.27 1.05 -5.81
C MET A 71 -5.76 0.75 -5.73
N GLU A 72 -6.62 1.72 -6.00
CA GLU A 72 -8.07 1.53 -6.04
C GLU A 72 -8.44 0.54 -7.16
N GLU A 73 -7.93 0.75 -8.37
CA GLU A 73 -8.14 -0.16 -9.51
C GLU A 73 -7.61 -1.57 -9.22
N LEU A 74 -6.45 -1.69 -8.58
CA LEU A 74 -5.86 -2.97 -8.19
C LEU A 74 -6.67 -3.65 -7.09
N ALA A 75 -7.17 -2.90 -6.10
CA ALA A 75 -8.02 -3.42 -5.04
C ALA A 75 -9.35 -3.93 -5.63
N GLU A 76 -9.97 -3.21 -6.55
CA GLU A 76 -11.18 -3.66 -7.26
C GLU A 76 -10.91 -4.91 -8.10
N ASN A 77 -9.87 -4.88 -8.94
CA ASN A 77 -9.48 -6.01 -9.78
C ASN A 77 -9.15 -7.26 -8.97
N SER A 78 -8.50 -7.07 -7.81
CA SER A 78 -8.12 -8.16 -6.90
C SER A 78 -9.23 -8.53 -5.92
N ARG A 79 -10.34 -7.77 -5.88
CA ARG A 79 -11.39 -7.85 -4.85
C ARG A 79 -10.82 -7.83 -3.44
N VAL A 80 -10.03 -6.81 -3.14
CA VAL A 80 -9.49 -6.52 -1.81
C VAL A 80 -10.35 -5.44 -1.18
N ILE A 81 -10.86 -5.70 0.03
CA ILE A 81 -11.59 -4.71 0.82
C ILE A 81 -10.58 -3.91 1.64
N TYR A 82 -10.64 -2.60 1.48
CA TYR A 82 -9.94 -1.61 2.29
C TYR A 82 -10.94 -0.84 3.15
N GLU A 83 -10.47 -0.32 4.28
CA GLU A 83 -11.31 0.40 5.24
C GLU A 83 -11.34 1.90 4.92
N ALA A 84 -10.16 2.50 4.78
CA ALA A 84 -10.01 3.89 4.39
C ALA A 84 -8.65 4.13 3.72
N VAL A 85 -8.57 5.22 2.96
CA VAL A 85 -7.31 5.70 2.39
C VAL A 85 -7.01 7.08 2.98
N TYR A 86 -5.97 7.15 3.79
CA TYR A 86 -5.46 8.37 4.37
C TYR A 86 -4.38 8.95 3.47
N GLU A 87 -4.37 10.26 3.31
CA GLU A 87 -3.32 10.96 2.59
C GLU A 87 -2.83 12.12 3.43
N ASN A 88 -1.51 12.34 3.41
CA ASN A 88 -0.86 13.48 4.05
C ASN A 88 -0.28 14.39 2.98
#